data_AF-A0A965LGV2-F1
#
_entry.id   AF-A0A965LGV2-F1
#
_cell.length_a   1.000
_cell.length_b   1.000
_cell.length_c   1.000
_cell.angle_alpha   90.00
_cell.angle_beta   90.00
_cell.angle_gamma   90.00
#
_symmetry.space_group_name_H-M   'P 1'
#
loop_
_entity.id
_entity.type
_entity.pdbx_description
1 polymer ?
#
loop_
_entity_poly.entity_id
_entity_poly.type
_entity_poly.pdbx_seq_one_letter_code
_entity_poly.pdbx_strand_id
1 'polypeptide(L)'
;MIVSHPLLFNPLPASPFFRFPLQGIMFVSRTLALFSAAAFGLWVAVLLVPYSQLLLPHLPPPSKPAPTPVLISIEDLAGEAWPWPRLDLTLALRAMSPYRPEPVGLLLPLDAPDTFEPVQDDQLARALAAYLSPALPATAFASLPKAEALTLPKIPHTGSISSLRPADSFLAPEPRLRRAGQTAAWKVTPESDGVLRRLPLVFRHENAVTPSWLLQLYAQALGADLSHSTLQGRRLILRDRQDFELQSVPLDLRGSVPVDWSQPDQLPEKMEIRGVVLAAEQVRVGVRPYYDLKNLSKRPVIIAGGLAEVDPIIDSPIGQRSLAEAVVRAWTGLSRGPAPVLHPPSWVIVLALLTASLLGLSSGHRGRVCLLEGLAFAGIVMGAGWMAAKTEGYSGALPLAVGALVATLLAPRLRHWMESSHVR
;
A
#
# COMPACT_ATOMS: atom_id res chain seq x y z
N MET A 1 -90.16 -44.44 -48.80
CA MET A 1 -90.10 -43.02 -48.42
C MET A 1 -89.69 -42.94 -46.96
N ILE A 2 -88.40 -42.80 -46.68
CA ILE A 2 -87.85 -42.43 -45.37
C ILE A 2 -86.65 -41.54 -45.68
N VAL A 3 -86.74 -40.27 -45.29
CA VAL A 3 -85.73 -39.23 -45.53
C VAL A 3 -84.75 -39.22 -44.35
N SER A 4 -83.47 -39.38 -44.63
CA SER A 4 -82.37 -39.36 -43.65
C SER A 4 -81.69 -37.99 -43.69
N HIS A 5 -81.74 -37.23 -42.59
CA HIS A 5 -80.97 -35.99 -42.40
C HIS A 5 -79.69 -36.29 -41.61
N PRO A 6 -78.50 -35.86 -42.07
CA PRO A 6 -77.28 -35.93 -41.26
C PRO A 6 -77.18 -34.73 -40.32
N LEU A 7 -77.03 -34.99 -39.02
CA LEU A 7 -76.72 -34.01 -37.99
C LEU A 7 -75.26 -33.56 -38.13
N LEU A 8 -75.07 -32.31 -38.56
CA LEU A 8 -73.80 -31.58 -38.53
C LEU A 8 -73.45 -31.19 -37.09
N PHE A 9 -72.45 -31.85 -36.51
CA PHE A 9 -71.79 -31.40 -35.29
C PHE A 9 -70.86 -30.22 -35.63
N ASN A 10 -71.25 -29.00 -35.23
CA ASN A 10 -70.38 -27.83 -35.25
C ASN A 10 -69.36 -27.93 -34.10
N PRO A 11 -68.03 -27.93 -34.36
CA PRO A 11 -67.05 -27.79 -33.30
C PRO A 11 -67.15 -26.38 -32.70
N LEU A 12 -67.26 -26.31 -31.37
CA LEU A 12 -67.25 -25.06 -30.60
C LEU A 12 -65.98 -24.25 -30.94
N PRO A 13 -66.07 -22.90 -31.04
CA PRO A 13 -64.91 -22.06 -31.29
C PRO A 13 -63.91 -22.22 -30.14
N ALA A 14 -62.70 -22.67 -30.48
CA ALA A 14 -61.58 -22.71 -29.57
C ALA A 14 -61.38 -21.31 -28.98
N SER A 15 -61.61 -21.19 -27.68
CA SER A 15 -61.43 -19.97 -26.90
C SER A 15 -59.98 -19.48 -27.03
N PRO A 16 -59.73 -18.17 -27.24
CA PRO A 16 -58.39 -17.60 -27.27
C PRO A 16 -57.86 -17.52 -25.82
N PHE A 17 -57.64 -18.67 -25.19
CA PHE A 17 -56.97 -18.75 -23.91
C PHE A 17 -55.50 -18.38 -24.10
N PHE A 18 -55.16 -17.17 -23.63
CA PHE A 18 -53.86 -16.76 -23.11
C PHE A 18 -52.64 -17.46 -23.74
N ARG A 19 -52.26 -17.04 -24.95
CA ARG A 19 -50.86 -17.15 -25.37
C ARG A 19 -50.06 -16.13 -24.57
N PHE A 20 -49.69 -16.45 -23.34
CA PHE A 20 -48.62 -15.74 -22.65
C PHE A 20 -47.39 -15.76 -23.57
N PRO A 21 -46.72 -14.62 -23.81
CA PRO A 21 -45.59 -14.58 -24.72
C PRO A 21 -44.45 -15.42 -24.13
N LEU A 22 -44.21 -16.61 -24.71
CA LEU A 22 -43.06 -17.48 -24.41
C LEU A 22 -41.71 -16.73 -24.48
N GLN A 23 -41.67 -15.60 -25.19
CA GLN A 23 -40.53 -14.68 -25.20
C GLN A 23 -40.20 -14.10 -23.80
N GLY A 24 -41.19 -13.83 -22.96
CA GLY A 24 -40.96 -13.29 -21.61
C GLY A 24 -40.25 -14.28 -20.69
N ILE A 25 -40.66 -15.56 -20.72
CA ILE A 25 -40.08 -16.62 -19.90
C ILE A 25 -38.63 -16.90 -20.30
N MET A 26 -38.34 -16.92 -21.61
CA MET A 26 -36.96 -17.08 -22.09
C MET A 26 -36.06 -15.91 -21.66
N PHE A 27 -36.58 -14.67 -21.66
CA PHE A 27 -35.80 -13.52 -21.21
C PHE A 27 -35.45 -13.60 -19.72
N VAL A 28 -36.42 -13.96 -18.87
CA VAL A 28 -36.23 -14.10 -17.42
C VAL A 28 -35.25 -15.24 -17.08
N SER A 29 -35.30 -16.37 -17.79
CA SER A 29 -34.35 -17.47 -17.56
C SER A 29 -32.90 -17.08 -17.87
N ARG A 30 -32.69 -16.28 -18.93
CA ARG A 30 -31.36 -15.84 -19.36
C ARG A 30 -30.76 -14.83 -18.40
N THR A 31 -31.55 -13.88 -17.92
CA THR A 31 -31.09 -12.92 -16.93
C THR A 31 -30.74 -13.63 -15.63
N LEU A 32 -31.58 -14.57 -15.16
CA LEU A 32 -31.31 -15.34 -13.93
C LEU A 32 -30.01 -16.15 -14.04
N ALA A 33 -29.81 -16.89 -15.15
CA ALA A 33 -28.60 -17.68 -15.37
C ALA A 33 -27.33 -16.80 -15.33
N LEU A 34 -27.41 -15.60 -15.92
CA LEU A 34 -26.31 -14.65 -15.93
C LEU A 34 -26.01 -14.10 -14.52
N PHE A 35 -27.04 -13.76 -13.74
CA PHE A 35 -26.86 -13.35 -12.35
C PHE A 35 -26.27 -14.46 -11.48
N SER A 36 -26.73 -15.70 -11.63
CA SER A 36 -26.18 -16.84 -10.89
C SER A 36 -24.71 -17.11 -11.25
N ALA A 37 -24.36 -17.05 -12.53
CA ALA A 37 -22.97 -17.21 -12.97
C ALA A 37 -22.07 -16.08 -12.44
N ALA A 38 -22.54 -14.84 -12.47
CA ALA A 38 -21.82 -13.69 -11.93
C ALA A 38 -21.63 -13.79 -10.41
N ALA A 39 -22.68 -14.15 -9.67
CA ALA A 39 -22.63 -14.34 -8.22
C ALA A 39 -21.65 -15.46 -7.83
N PHE A 40 -21.66 -16.59 -8.57
CA PHE A 40 -20.74 -17.68 -8.32
C PHE A 40 -19.29 -17.30 -8.67
N GLY A 41 -19.07 -16.58 -9.78
CA GLY A 41 -17.75 -16.03 -10.10
C GLY A 41 -17.22 -15.10 -9.02
N LEU A 42 -18.05 -14.20 -8.52
CA LEU A 42 -17.70 -13.31 -7.41
C LEU A 42 -17.42 -14.10 -6.13
N TRP A 43 -18.19 -15.14 -5.82
CA TRP A 43 -17.97 -16.01 -4.67
C TRP A 43 -16.62 -16.74 -4.75
N VAL A 44 -16.29 -17.30 -5.92
CA VAL A 44 -14.97 -17.92 -6.16
C VAL A 44 -13.84 -16.90 -6.05
N ALA A 45 -14.05 -15.67 -6.55
CA ALA A 45 -13.08 -14.60 -6.37
C ALA A 45 -12.86 -14.30 -4.88
N VAL A 46 -13.91 -14.12 -4.10
CA VAL A 46 -13.80 -13.86 -2.65
C VAL A 46 -13.08 -15.02 -1.94
N LEU A 47 -13.39 -16.28 -2.28
CA LEU A 47 -12.72 -17.46 -1.71
C LEU A 47 -11.23 -17.56 -2.07
N LEU A 48 -10.83 -17.06 -3.23
CA LEU A 48 -9.45 -17.11 -3.70
C LEU A 48 -8.59 -15.96 -3.17
N VAL A 49 -9.16 -14.89 -2.61
CA VAL A 49 -8.41 -13.79 -2.00
C VAL A 49 -7.35 -14.30 -1.00
N PRO A 50 -7.66 -15.15 -0.01
CA PRO A 50 -6.64 -15.65 0.93
C PRO A 50 -5.57 -16.53 0.27
N TYR A 51 -5.93 -17.30 -0.77
CA TYR A 51 -4.99 -18.20 -1.47
C TYR A 51 -4.16 -17.49 -2.53
N SER A 52 -4.59 -16.31 -2.98
CA SER A 52 -3.89 -15.56 -4.02
C SER A 52 -2.41 -15.36 -3.66
N GLN A 53 -2.11 -15.10 -2.38
CA GLN A 53 -0.77 -14.92 -1.86
C GLN A 53 0.17 -16.11 -2.09
N LEU A 54 -0.36 -17.34 -2.17
CA LEU A 54 0.43 -18.55 -2.45
C LEU A 54 0.80 -18.68 -3.93
N LEU A 55 0.03 -18.05 -4.83
CA LEU A 55 0.24 -18.10 -6.28
C LEU A 55 1.10 -16.94 -6.79
N LEU A 56 1.37 -15.95 -5.95
CA LEU A 56 2.21 -14.82 -6.31
C LEU A 56 3.68 -15.24 -6.26
N PRO A 57 4.50 -14.95 -7.28
CA PRO A 57 5.94 -15.17 -7.21
C PRO A 57 6.49 -14.54 -5.94
N HIS A 58 7.00 -15.38 -5.04
CA HIS A 58 7.68 -14.92 -3.84
C HIS A 58 8.90 -14.13 -4.28
N LEU A 59 8.88 -12.83 -3.99
CA LEU A 59 10.09 -12.05 -4.06
C LEU A 59 11.03 -12.61 -2.99
N PRO A 60 12.32 -12.82 -3.30
CA PRO A 60 13.24 -13.33 -2.33
C PRO A 60 13.25 -12.39 -1.12
N PRO A 61 13.22 -12.93 0.11
CA PRO A 61 13.39 -12.10 1.30
C PRO A 61 14.72 -11.33 1.20
N PRO A 62 14.88 -10.23 1.93
CA PRO A 62 16.16 -9.55 1.97
C PRO A 62 17.26 -10.53 2.38
N SER A 63 18.43 -10.41 1.77
CA SER A 63 19.60 -11.23 2.10
C SER A 63 19.96 -11.16 3.59
N LYS A 64 19.64 -10.03 4.22
CA LYS A 64 19.73 -9.78 5.65
C LYS A 64 18.49 -8.99 6.11
N PRO A 65 17.69 -9.49 7.07
CA PRO A 65 16.55 -8.73 7.54
C PRO A 65 17.02 -7.46 8.27
N ALA A 66 16.46 -6.32 7.89
CA ALA A 66 16.68 -5.08 8.65
C ALA A 66 16.08 -5.22 10.05
N PRO A 67 16.80 -4.82 11.12
CA PRO A 67 16.28 -4.84 12.47
C PRO A 67 15.00 -3.99 12.60
N THR A 68 14.08 -4.43 13.45
CA THR A 68 12.83 -3.69 13.74
C THR A 68 13.17 -2.40 14.51
N PRO A 69 12.67 -1.24 14.07
CA PRO A 69 12.95 0.03 14.71
C PRO A 69 12.29 0.11 16.09
N VAL A 70 12.92 0.82 17.01
CA VAL A 70 12.31 1.25 18.26
C VAL A 70 11.71 2.64 18.03
N LEU A 71 10.44 2.80 18.36
CA LEU A 71 9.74 4.07 18.27
C LEU A 71 9.87 4.79 19.62
N ILE A 72 10.45 5.99 19.60
CA ILE A 72 10.49 6.87 20.75
C ILE A 72 9.48 7.98 20.54
N SER A 73 8.38 7.92 21.27
CA SER A 73 7.23 8.79 21.13
C SER A 73 7.30 9.97 22.09
N ILE A 74 6.73 11.10 21.64
CA ILE A 74 6.48 12.30 22.44
C ILE A 74 4.97 12.37 22.70
N GLU A 75 4.48 11.71 23.75
CA GLU A 75 3.04 11.46 23.97
C GLU A 75 2.34 12.50 24.85
N ASP A 76 3.05 13.09 25.81
CA ASP A 76 2.47 14.00 26.78
C ASP A 76 3.24 15.32 26.80
N LEU A 77 2.56 16.39 26.39
CA LEU A 77 3.09 17.75 26.47
C LEU A 77 2.88 18.36 27.86
N ALA A 78 2.11 17.77 28.78
CA ALA A 78 1.73 18.41 30.04
C ALA A 78 1.22 19.87 29.86
N GLY A 79 0.65 20.20 28.69
CA GLY A 79 0.23 21.56 28.31
C GLY A 79 1.30 22.44 27.65
N GLU A 80 2.51 21.94 27.38
CA GLU A 80 3.54 22.64 26.62
C GLU A 80 3.11 22.86 25.16
N ALA A 81 3.42 24.03 24.59
CA ALA A 81 3.11 24.33 23.20
C ALA A 81 4.18 23.75 22.26
N TRP A 82 3.77 23.27 21.09
CA TRP A 82 4.69 22.95 20.00
C TRP A 82 5.34 24.23 19.44
N PRO A 83 6.63 24.24 19.04
CA PRO A 83 7.60 23.13 19.01
C PRO A 83 8.08 22.67 20.39
N TRP A 84 8.35 21.37 20.53
CA TRP A 84 8.85 20.80 21.79
C TRP A 84 10.23 21.36 22.15
N PRO A 85 10.55 21.55 23.46
CA PRO A 85 11.85 22.08 23.87
C PRO A 85 12.99 21.24 23.28
N ARG A 86 13.93 21.90 22.58
CA ARG A 86 15.07 21.17 21.98
C ARG A 86 15.97 20.54 23.04
N LEU A 87 15.92 21.04 24.27
CA LEU A 87 16.58 20.44 25.43
C LEU A 87 16.12 19.00 25.66
N ASP A 88 14.84 18.69 25.62
CA ASP A 88 14.35 17.34 25.91
C ASP A 88 14.77 16.33 24.83
N LEU A 89 14.71 16.74 23.56
CA LEU A 89 15.27 15.97 22.44
C LEU A 89 16.78 15.74 22.64
N THR A 90 17.50 16.77 23.07
CA THR A 90 18.94 16.70 23.35
C THR A 90 19.24 15.72 24.49
N LEU A 91 18.47 15.76 25.58
CA LEU A 91 18.62 14.87 26.72
C LEU A 91 18.35 13.42 26.33
N ALA A 92 17.29 13.16 25.56
CA ALA A 92 16.97 11.82 25.08
C ALA A 92 18.06 11.27 24.15
N LEU A 93 18.54 12.08 23.20
CA LEU A 93 19.65 11.71 22.32
C LEU A 93 20.93 11.44 23.12
N ARG A 94 21.23 12.22 24.16
CA ARG A 94 22.40 11.95 25.02
C ARG A 94 22.23 10.67 25.83
N ALA A 95 21.04 10.44 26.40
CA ALA A 95 20.69 9.26 27.17
C ALA A 95 20.86 7.95 26.36
N MET A 96 20.53 7.99 25.07
CA MET A 96 20.67 6.83 24.18
C MET A 96 22.08 6.64 23.60
N SER A 97 22.88 7.71 23.52
CA SER A 97 24.18 7.69 22.86
C SER A 97 25.15 6.59 23.33
N PRO A 98 25.22 6.21 24.64
CA PRO A 98 26.12 5.14 25.09
C PRO A 98 25.77 3.77 24.51
N TYR A 99 24.50 3.57 24.12
CA TYR A 99 24.01 2.31 23.60
C TYR A 99 24.21 2.17 22.09
N ARG A 100 24.56 3.26 21.39
CA ARG A 100 24.82 3.30 19.94
C ARG A 100 23.69 2.67 19.10
N PRO A 101 22.45 3.20 19.18
CA PRO A 101 21.44 2.88 18.19
C PRO A 101 21.91 3.34 16.81
N GLU A 102 21.57 2.56 15.78
CA GLU A 102 21.97 2.82 14.41
C GLU A 102 20.98 2.18 13.44
N PRO A 103 20.41 2.96 12.49
CA PRO A 103 20.47 4.42 12.36
C PRO A 103 19.52 5.15 13.33
N VAL A 104 19.67 6.47 13.45
CA VAL A 104 18.75 7.33 14.22
C VAL A 104 18.07 8.32 13.29
N GLY A 105 16.74 8.43 13.38
CA GLY A 105 15.96 9.38 12.61
C GLY A 105 14.97 10.16 13.46
N LEU A 106 14.80 11.45 13.13
CA LEU A 106 13.88 12.34 13.83
C LEU A 106 12.72 12.68 12.89
N LEU A 107 11.58 12.03 13.07
CA LEU A 107 10.35 12.33 12.32
C LEU A 107 9.62 13.50 12.99
N LEU A 108 10.20 14.69 12.90
CA LEU A 108 9.71 15.92 13.55
C LEU A 108 9.85 17.11 12.59
N PRO A 109 8.89 18.06 12.57
CA PRO A 109 9.03 19.30 11.80
C PRO A 109 9.99 20.25 12.52
N LEU A 110 11.28 20.14 12.20
CA LEU A 110 12.36 20.93 12.79
C LEU A 110 12.85 22.03 11.84
N ASP A 111 11.96 22.61 11.04
CA ASP A 111 12.27 23.58 9.97
C ASP A 111 12.44 25.03 10.45
N ALA A 112 12.02 25.32 11.67
CA ALA A 112 12.22 26.60 12.35
C ALA A 112 13.22 26.48 13.52
N PRO A 113 13.94 27.58 13.84
CA PRO A 113 14.75 27.64 15.07
C PRO A 113 13.88 27.52 16.31
N ASP A 114 14.49 27.13 17.43
CA ASP A 114 13.82 27.21 18.73
C ASP A 114 13.46 28.69 19.03
N THR A 115 12.17 28.95 19.20
CA THR A 115 11.63 30.30 19.44
C THR A 115 12.05 30.88 20.78
N PHE A 116 12.25 30.03 21.79
CA PHE A 116 12.52 30.44 23.16
C PHE A 116 14.02 30.49 23.43
N GLU A 117 14.76 29.47 23.00
CA GLU A 117 16.20 29.36 23.27
C GLU A 117 16.97 28.83 22.05
N PRO A 118 17.32 29.68 21.06
CA PRO A 118 18.05 29.27 19.85
C PRO A 118 19.39 28.55 20.10
N VAL A 119 20.00 28.74 21.28
CA VAL A 119 21.22 28.03 21.71
C VAL A 119 20.96 26.52 21.84
N GLN A 120 19.73 26.10 22.11
CA GLN A 120 19.38 24.70 22.20
C GLN A 120 19.47 23.97 20.84
N ASP A 121 19.30 24.67 19.70
CA ASP A 121 19.53 24.08 18.38
C ASP A 121 20.99 23.63 18.21
N ASP A 122 21.96 24.41 18.73
CA ASP A 122 23.37 24.01 18.73
C ASP A 122 23.64 22.81 19.65
N GLN A 123 22.92 22.72 20.77
CA GLN A 123 23.03 21.58 21.68
C GLN A 123 22.45 20.30 21.06
N LEU A 124 21.31 20.42 20.38
CA LEU A 124 20.66 19.34 19.66
C LEU A 124 21.51 18.88 18.48
N ALA A 125 22.05 19.81 17.68
CA ALA A 125 22.98 19.50 16.61
C ALA A 125 24.21 18.72 17.11
N ARG A 126 24.80 19.14 18.24
CA ARG A 126 25.91 18.41 18.86
C ARG A 126 25.52 17.01 19.33
N ALA A 127 24.32 16.84 19.89
CA ALA A 127 23.83 15.51 20.30
C ALA A 127 23.56 14.61 19.08
N LEU A 128 23.02 15.15 17.99
CA LEU A 128 22.83 14.44 16.73
C LEU A 128 24.16 13.99 16.12
N ALA A 129 25.18 14.84 16.16
CA ALA A 129 26.51 14.53 15.64
C ALA A 129 27.21 13.35 16.34
N ALA A 130 26.70 12.89 17.50
CA ALA A 130 27.19 11.68 18.16
C ALA A 130 26.75 10.38 17.46
N TYR A 131 25.82 10.46 16.51
CA TYR A 131 25.28 9.32 15.76
C TYR A 131 25.89 9.24 14.36
N LEU A 132 25.98 8.02 13.83
CA LEU A 132 26.44 7.82 12.46
C LEU A 132 25.32 8.24 11.49
N SER A 133 25.46 9.43 10.89
CA SER A 133 24.57 9.94 9.84
C SER A 133 23.08 9.99 10.20
N PRO A 134 22.68 10.71 11.28
CA PRO A 134 21.27 10.79 11.66
C PRO A 134 20.43 11.39 10.53
N ALA A 135 19.22 10.87 10.32
CA ALA A 135 18.36 11.31 9.22
C ALA A 135 17.30 12.33 9.69
N LEU A 136 17.24 13.47 8.98
CA LEU A 136 16.28 14.55 9.22
C LEU A 136 15.33 14.70 8.01
N PRO A 137 14.01 14.82 8.22
CA PRO A 137 13.04 14.97 7.15
C PRO A 137 13.03 16.41 6.62
N ALA A 138 13.14 16.57 5.31
CA ALA A 138 12.77 17.80 4.62
C ALA A 138 11.36 17.65 4.06
N THR A 139 10.42 18.40 4.61
CA THR A 139 9.00 18.28 4.25
C THR A 139 8.78 18.75 2.82
N ALA A 140 8.32 17.87 1.93
CA ALA A 140 8.18 18.16 0.50
C ALA A 140 6.79 18.71 0.16
N PHE A 141 6.76 19.69 -0.74
CA PHE A 141 5.56 20.36 -1.21
C PHE A 141 5.52 20.36 -2.73
N ALA A 142 4.30 20.42 -3.29
CA ALA A 142 4.12 20.51 -4.74
C ALA A 142 4.52 21.91 -5.27
N SER A 143 4.24 22.95 -4.48
CA SER A 143 4.65 24.32 -4.79
C SER A 143 4.63 25.15 -3.51
N LEU A 144 5.79 25.62 -3.06
CA LEU A 144 5.93 26.62 -2.00
C LEU A 144 6.50 27.91 -2.61
N PRO A 145 5.92 29.09 -2.32
CA PRO A 145 6.47 30.37 -2.81
C PRO A 145 7.85 30.71 -2.22
N LYS A 146 8.32 30.00 -1.18
CA LYS A 146 9.58 30.25 -0.48
C LYS A 146 10.36 28.96 -0.22
N ALA A 147 10.54 28.17 -1.26
CA ALA A 147 11.29 26.92 -1.19
C ALA A 147 12.80 27.20 -1.10
N GLU A 148 13.50 26.55 -0.16
CA GLU A 148 14.97 26.50 -0.18
C GLU A 148 15.43 25.47 -1.21
N ALA A 149 16.45 25.81 -2.01
CA ALA A 149 17.08 24.85 -2.90
C ALA A 149 17.92 23.86 -2.06
N LEU A 150 17.41 22.64 -1.88
CA LEU A 150 18.10 21.58 -1.15
C LEU A 150 18.78 20.62 -2.11
N THR A 151 20.08 20.43 -1.92
CA THR A 151 20.80 19.32 -2.56
C THR A 151 20.51 18.04 -1.77
N LEU A 152 19.56 17.26 -2.26
CA LEU A 152 19.20 15.97 -1.66
C LEU A 152 19.95 14.82 -2.36
N PRO A 153 20.13 13.67 -1.67
CA PRO A 153 20.71 12.49 -2.27
C PRO A 153 19.96 12.07 -3.54
N LYS A 154 20.68 11.51 -4.51
CA LYS A 154 20.12 11.05 -5.79
C LYS A 154 20.36 9.54 -5.92
N ILE A 155 19.35 8.81 -6.37
CA ILE A 155 19.43 7.38 -6.70
C ILE A 155 19.52 7.26 -8.24
N PRO A 156 20.51 6.52 -8.77
CA PRO A 156 20.52 6.14 -10.18
C PRO A 156 19.22 5.46 -10.61
N HIS A 157 18.77 5.71 -11.84
CA HIS A 157 17.55 5.11 -12.35
C HIS A 157 17.65 4.76 -13.83
N THR A 158 16.86 3.78 -14.26
CA THR A 158 16.68 3.39 -15.66
C THR A 158 15.21 3.47 -16.04
N GLY A 159 14.91 4.12 -17.16
CA GLY A 159 13.55 4.32 -17.65
C GLY A 159 12.94 5.65 -17.21
N SER A 160 11.65 5.83 -17.49
CA SER A 160 10.95 7.07 -17.17
C SER A 160 10.59 7.17 -15.67
N ILE A 161 10.84 8.33 -15.09
CA ILE A 161 10.46 8.68 -13.71
C ILE A 161 9.27 9.64 -13.64
N SER A 162 8.62 9.91 -14.78
CA SER A 162 7.54 10.91 -14.87
C SER A 162 6.31 10.58 -14.01
N SER A 163 6.10 9.32 -13.65
CA SER A 163 4.99 8.88 -12.81
C SER A 163 5.27 8.99 -11.31
N LEU A 164 6.54 9.17 -10.92
CA LEU A 164 6.91 9.32 -9.51
C LEU A 164 6.32 10.60 -8.92
N ARG A 165 6.05 10.57 -7.62
CA ARG A 165 5.52 11.74 -6.91
C ARG A 165 6.52 12.90 -6.99
N PRO A 166 6.11 14.10 -7.48
CA PRO A 166 6.98 15.25 -7.51
C PRO A 166 7.22 15.80 -6.10
N ALA A 167 8.44 16.27 -5.88
CA ALA A 167 8.88 16.96 -4.68
C ALA A 167 9.64 18.21 -5.13
N ASP A 168 8.90 19.20 -5.62
CA ASP A 168 9.48 20.38 -6.32
C ASP A 168 10.00 21.44 -5.35
N SER A 169 9.59 21.37 -4.08
CA SER A 169 10.00 22.30 -3.03
C SER A 169 10.05 21.61 -1.68
N PHE A 170 10.89 22.12 -0.78
CA PHE A 170 11.08 21.56 0.55
C PHE A 170 11.09 22.65 1.62
N LEU A 171 10.55 22.31 2.80
CA LEU A 171 10.91 22.95 4.06
C LEU A 171 12.05 22.14 4.68
N ALA A 172 13.24 22.73 4.63
CA ALA A 172 14.44 22.13 5.17
C ALA A 172 14.44 22.16 6.70
N PRO A 173 15.05 21.17 7.38
CA PRO A 173 15.37 21.33 8.80
C PRO A 173 16.23 22.60 9.03
N GLU A 174 16.18 23.10 10.25
CA GLU A 174 16.96 24.26 10.70
C GLU A 174 18.45 24.07 10.32
N PRO A 175 19.12 25.10 9.76
CA PRO A 175 20.47 24.98 9.21
C PRO A 175 21.54 24.38 10.14
N ARG A 176 21.52 24.65 11.45
CA ARG A 176 22.48 24.08 12.42
C ARG A 176 22.26 22.57 12.55
N LEU A 177 21.00 22.14 12.59
CA LEU A 177 20.64 20.71 12.65
C LEU A 177 21.06 19.96 11.37
N ARG A 178 20.86 20.56 10.19
CA ARG A 178 21.25 19.96 8.91
C ARG A 178 22.74 19.66 8.80
N ARG A 179 23.61 20.41 9.47
CA ARG A 179 25.06 20.14 9.45
C ARG A 179 25.42 18.86 10.21
N ALA A 180 24.59 18.45 11.16
CA ALA A 180 24.82 17.28 11.99
C ALA A 180 24.26 15.97 11.38
N GLY A 181 23.41 16.06 10.35
CA GLY A 181 22.67 14.91 9.83
C GLY A 181 22.42 14.94 8.33
N GLN A 182 21.97 13.80 7.79
CA GLN A 182 21.56 13.68 6.41
C GLN A 182 20.11 14.13 6.26
N THR A 183 19.87 15.08 5.35
CA THR A 183 18.51 15.55 5.05
C THR A 183 17.93 14.71 3.91
N ALA A 184 16.70 14.23 4.07
CA ALA A 184 16.02 13.38 3.09
C ALA A 184 14.57 13.82 2.90
N ALA A 185 14.03 13.61 1.70
CA ALA A 185 12.69 14.08 1.35
C ALA A 185 11.61 13.38 2.20
N TRP A 186 10.64 14.13 2.72
CA TRP A 186 9.53 13.56 3.46
C TRP A 186 8.22 14.19 3.05
N LYS A 187 7.26 13.38 2.62
CA LYS A 187 5.90 13.86 2.35
C LYS A 187 4.93 12.72 2.41
N VAL A 188 3.95 12.85 3.28
CA VAL A 188 2.83 11.94 3.32
C VAL A 188 1.69 12.58 2.56
N THR A 189 1.02 11.78 1.74
CA THR A 189 -0.21 12.24 1.09
C THR A 189 -1.12 11.04 1.10
N PRO A 190 -2.21 11.08 1.89
CA PRO A 190 -3.23 10.06 1.87
C PRO A 190 -3.77 9.83 0.45
N GLU A 191 -4.51 8.75 0.27
CA GLU A 191 -5.23 8.51 -0.97
C GLU A 191 -6.41 9.50 -1.11
N SER A 192 -7.12 9.45 -2.24
CA SER A 192 -8.19 10.41 -2.54
C SER A 192 -9.36 10.37 -1.55
N ASP A 193 -9.51 9.27 -0.81
CA ASP A 193 -10.48 9.07 0.25
C ASP A 193 -9.99 9.53 1.63
N GLY A 194 -8.80 10.16 1.71
CA GLY A 194 -8.20 10.59 2.97
C GLY A 194 -7.51 9.47 3.73
N VAL A 195 -7.60 8.22 3.27
CA VAL A 195 -7.03 7.05 3.96
C VAL A 195 -5.57 6.85 3.55
N LEU A 196 -4.67 6.70 4.52
CA LEU A 196 -3.27 6.40 4.23
C LEU A 196 -3.08 4.89 4.05
N ARG A 197 -2.94 4.44 2.79
CA ARG A 197 -2.60 3.04 2.48
C ARG A 197 -1.15 2.82 2.08
N ARG A 198 -0.42 3.88 1.72
CA ARG A 198 0.92 3.78 1.13
C ARG A 198 1.85 4.89 1.61
N LEU A 199 3.14 4.56 1.73
CA LEU A 199 4.19 5.51 2.04
C LEU A 199 5.20 5.62 0.89
N PRO A 200 5.61 6.84 0.50
CA PRO A 200 6.60 7.01 -0.55
C PRO A 200 8.00 6.58 -0.07
N LEU A 201 8.69 5.83 -0.92
CA LEU A 201 10.11 5.52 -0.75
C LEU A 201 11.00 6.38 -1.64
N VAL A 202 10.49 6.85 -2.76
CA VAL A 202 11.22 7.72 -3.68
C VAL A 202 10.34 8.84 -4.21
N PHE A 203 10.97 9.96 -4.55
CA PHE A 203 10.36 11.12 -5.16
C PHE A 203 11.08 11.50 -6.45
N ARG A 204 10.40 12.23 -7.31
CA ARG A 204 11.02 12.94 -8.43
C ARG A 204 11.33 14.37 -8.00
N HIS A 205 12.61 14.76 -8.07
CA HIS A 205 13.08 16.10 -7.77
C HIS A 205 14.20 16.46 -8.76
N GLU A 206 14.12 17.63 -9.40
CA GLU A 206 15.11 18.08 -10.42
C GLU A 206 15.40 17.05 -11.52
N ASN A 207 14.37 16.34 -11.99
CA ASN A 207 14.51 15.24 -12.97
C ASN A 207 15.44 14.09 -12.50
N ALA A 208 15.63 13.95 -11.19
CA ALA A 208 16.32 12.85 -10.54
C ALA A 208 15.38 12.11 -9.58
N VAL A 209 15.81 10.92 -9.16
CA VAL A 209 15.14 10.14 -8.11
C VAL A 209 15.78 10.48 -6.78
N THR A 210 15.00 10.95 -5.83
CA THR A 210 15.45 11.29 -4.47
C THR A 210 14.85 10.31 -3.47
N PRO A 211 15.63 9.72 -2.55
CA PRO A 211 15.10 8.84 -1.52
C PRO A 211 14.19 9.61 -0.57
N SER A 212 13.16 8.93 -0.08
CA SER A 212 12.43 9.42 1.08
C SER A 212 13.25 9.24 2.36
N TRP A 213 12.90 9.98 3.40
CA TRP A 213 13.49 9.84 4.73
C TRP A 213 13.35 8.41 5.27
N LEU A 214 12.20 7.76 5.06
CA LEU A 214 12.00 6.35 5.43
C LEU A 214 12.97 5.45 4.67
N LEU A 215 13.13 5.64 3.35
CA LEU A 215 14.08 4.85 2.56
C LEU A 215 15.52 5.08 3.01
N GLN A 216 15.90 6.33 3.33
CA GLN A 216 17.24 6.67 3.80
C GLN A 216 17.61 5.89 5.06
N LEU A 217 16.74 5.93 6.07
CA LEU A 217 16.95 5.18 7.30
C LEU A 217 16.95 3.68 7.06
N TYR A 218 16.00 3.18 6.27
CA TYR A 218 15.91 1.76 5.98
C TYR A 218 17.17 1.24 5.28
N ALA A 219 17.67 1.97 4.29
CA ALA A 219 18.90 1.66 3.59
C ALA A 219 20.11 1.65 4.55
N GLN A 220 20.24 2.66 5.43
CA GLN A 220 21.29 2.68 6.45
C GLN A 220 21.23 1.46 7.38
N ALA A 221 20.04 1.10 7.88
CA ALA A 221 19.86 -0.09 8.73
C ALA A 221 20.19 -1.41 8.02
N LEU A 222 19.93 -1.48 6.72
CA LEU A 222 20.26 -2.63 5.88
C LEU A 222 21.77 -2.68 5.54
N GLY A 223 22.49 -1.57 5.67
CA GLY A 223 23.87 -1.41 5.19
C GLY A 223 23.95 -1.13 3.69
N ALA A 224 22.85 -0.67 3.08
CA ALA A 224 22.79 -0.31 1.67
C ALA A 224 23.40 1.06 1.41
N ASP A 225 24.09 1.18 0.27
CA ASP A 225 24.55 2.43 -0.29
C ASP A 225 23.60 2.88 -1.41
N LEU A 226 22.91 3.99 -1.19
CA LEU A 226 21.92 4.50 -2.15
C LEU A 226 22.54 5.00 -3.44
N SER A 227 23.85 5.28 -3.48
CA SER A 227 24.56 5.66 -4.70
C SER A 227 24.85 4.46 -5.62
N HIS A 228 24.95 3.25 -5.05
CA HIS A 228 25.07 1.97 -5.78
C HIS A 228 23.72 1.30 -6.01
N SER A 229 22.70 1.73 -5.26
CA SER A 229 21.33 1.28 -5.44
C SER A 229 20.72 1.87 -6.71
N THR A 230 19.78 1.17 -7.35
CA THR A 230 19.20 1.61 -8.63
C THR A 230 17.69 1.44 -8.65
N LEU A 231 16.97 2.44 -9.16
CA LEU A 231 15.55 2.29 -9.51
C LEU A 231 15.42 1.79 -10.96
N GLN A 232 14.94 0.55 -11.13
CA GLN A 232 14.69 -0.06 -12.42
C GLN A 232 13.19 -0.20 -12.66
N GLY A 233 12.60 0.79 -13.36
CA GLY A 233 11.16 0.87 -13.56
C GLY A 233 10.41 0.98 -12.23
N ARG A 234 9.83 -0.14 -11.78
CA ARG A 234 9.04 -0.24 -10.54
C ARG A 234 9.73 -1.07 -9.45
N ARG A 235 11.02 -1.34 -9.61
CA ARG A 235 11.80 -2.14 -8.67
C ARG A 235 12.98 -1.29 -8.20
N LEU A 236 13.04 -1.02 -6.90
CA LEU A 236 14.20 -0.42 -6.27
C LEU A 236 15.13 -1.54 -5.81
N ILE A 237 16.33 -1.57 -6.36
CA ILE A 237 17.35 -2.56 -5.99
C ILE A 237 18.33 -1.88 -5.04
N LEU A 238 18.32 -2.29 -3.79
CA LEU A 238 19.22 -1.83 -2.74
C LEU A 238 20.51 -2.66 -2.80
N ARG A 239 21.64 -1.97 -2.94
CA ARG A 239 22.98 -2.58 -2.99
C ARG A 239 23.86 -2.04 -1.89
N ASP A 240 24.85 -2.82 -1.47
CA ASP A 240 25.94 -2.31 -0.64
C ASP A 240 27.01 -1.59 -1.49
N ARG A 241 28.12 -1.20 -0.86
CA ARG A 241 29.28 -0.57 -1.52
C ARG A 241 30.06 -1.49 -2.45
N GLN A 242 29.80 -2.80 -2.41
CA GLN A 242 30.44 -3.83 -3.23
C GLN A 242 29.52 -4.26 -4.39
N ASP A 243 28.45 -3.51 -4.64
CA ASP A 243 27.40 -3.80 -5.63
C ASP A 243 26.63 -5.12 -5.38
N PHE A 244 26.69 -5.66 -4.16
CA PHE A 244 25.89 -6.83 -3.79
C PHE A 244 24.43 -6.45 -3.58
N GLU A 245 23.50 -7.14 -4.22
CA GLU A 245 22.05 -6.92 -4.03
C GLU A 245 21.63 -7.38 -2.63
N LEU A 246 21.39 -6.40 -1.75
CA LEU A 246 20.92 -6.66 -0.40
C LEU A 246 19.43 -6.98 -0.41
N GLN A 247 18.66 -6.21 -1.19
CA GLN A 247 17.21 -6.36 -1.28
C GLN A 247 16.64 -5.72 -2.55
N SER A 248 15.56 -6.31 -3.04
CA SER A 248 14.71 -5.71 -4.06
C SER A 248 13.35 -5.32 -3.47
N VAL A 249 12.99 -4.05 -3.63
CA VAL A 249 11.71 -3.48 -3.17
C VAL A 249 10.83 -3.12 -4.38
N PRO A 250 9.68 -3.77 -4.58
CA PRO A 250 8.70 -3.36 -5.57
C PRO A 250 8.01 -2.08 -5.12
N LEU A 251 7.86 -1.17 -6.07
CA LEU A 251 7.20 0.12 -5.89
C LEU A 251 5.94 0.18 -6.75
N ASP A 252 4.98 0.98 -6.29
CA ASP A 252 3.89 1.41 -7.16
C ASP A 252 4.37 2.44 -8.20
N LEU A 253 3.46 2.89 -9.08
CA LEU A 253 3.77 3.88 -10.11
C LEU A 253 4.26 5.21 -9.54
N ARG A 254 3.91 5.52 -8.29
CA ARG A 254 4.22 6.77 -7.59
C ARG A 254 5.47 6.65 -6.73
N GLY A 255 6.18 5.51 -6.74
CA GLY A 255 7.37 5.28 -5.93
C GLY A 255 7.07 4.95 -4.46
N SER A 256 5.89 4.39 -4.18
CA SER A 256 5.41 4.10 -2.83
C SER A 256 5.27 2.61 -2.56
N VAL A 257 5.29 2.26 -1.27
CA VAL A 257 5.04 0.90 -0.75
C VAL A 257 3.77 0.87 0.08
N PRO A 258 3.03 -0.26 0.08
CA PRO A 258 1.86 -0.41 0.93
C PRO A 258 2.24 -0.46 2.41
N VAL A 259 1.36 0.10 3.24
CA VAL A 259 1.41 -0.06 4.70
C VAL A 259 0.56 -1.27 5.07
N ASP A 260 1.13 -2.22 5.80
CA ASP A 260 0.39 -3.39 6.26
C ASP A 260 -0.45 -3.06 7.51
N TRP A 261 -1.71 -2.72 7.27
CA TRP A 261 -2.71 -2.45 8.30
C TRP A 261 -3.42 -3.72 8.80
N SER A 262 -3.24 -4.86 8.13
CA SER A 262 -3.98 -6.09 8.43
C SER A 262 -3.49 -6.80 9.69
N GLN A 263 -2.29 -6.48 10.16
CA GLN A 263 -1.69 -7.14 11.31
C GLN A 263 -1.94 -6.37 12.61
N PRO A 264 -2.74 -6.93 13.53
CA PRO A 264 -3.07 -6.26 14.79
C PRO A 264 -1.88 -6.18 15.77
N ASP A 265 -0.93 -7.12 15.70
CA ASP A 265 -0.07 -7.45 16.85
C ASP A 265 1.42 -7.08 16.72
N GLN A 266 1.80 -6.23 15.77
CA GLN A 266 3.18 -5.72 15.72
C GLN A 266 3.22 -4.22 15.91
N LEU A 267 2.81 -3.80 17.10
CA LEU A 267 3.17 -2.48 17.58
C LEU A 267 4.69 -2.44 17.74
N PRO A 268 5.37 -1.37 17.27
CA PRO A 268 6.77 -1.17 17.59
C PRO A 268 6.97 -1.26 19.09
N GLU A 269 8.16 -1.69 19.50
CA GLU A 269 8.62 -1.35 20.83
C GLU A 269 8.59 0.17 20.95
N LYS A 270 7.66 0.66 21.77
CA LYS A 270 7.37 2.07 21.97
C LYS A 270 7.94 2.48 23.31
N MET A 271 8.77 3.51 23.31
CA MET A 271 9.30 4.12 24.53
C MET A 271 8.92 5.58 24.57
N GLU A 272 8.46 6.07 25.71
CA GLU A 272 8.26 7.50 25.88
C GLU A 272 9.61 8.20 26.04
N ILE A 273 9.77 9.35 25.39
CA ILE A 273 11.01 10.12 25.40
C ILE A 273 11.49 10.49 26.81
N ARG A 274 10.58 10.87 27.72
CA ARG A 274 10.88 11.16 29.14
C ARG A 274 11.28 9.89 29.88
N GLY A 275 10.64 8.77 29.58
CA GLY A 275 11.00 7.47 30.13
C GLY A 275 12.39 7.01 29.70
N VAL A 276 12.85 7.36 28.50
CA VAL A 276 14.23 7.10 28.04
C VAL A 276 15.25 7.88 28.86
N VAL A 277 15.00 9.17 29.10
CA VAL A 277 15.88 10.00 29.96
C VAL A 277 15.90 9.46 31.39
N LEU A 278 14.73 9.16 31.95
CA LEU A 278 14.60 8.58 33.29
C LEU A 278 15.32 7.24 33.41
N ALA A 279 15.18 6.36 32.42
CA ALA A 279 15.85 5.06 32.38
C ALA A 279 17.38 5.22 32.39
N ALA A 280 17.93 6.18 31.65
CA ALA A 280 19.36 6.46 31.66
C ALA A 280 19.84 6.98 33.04
N GLU A 281 19.08 7.87 33.67
CA GLU A 281 19.38 8.34 35.02
C GLU A 281 19.31 7.22 36.05
N GLN A 282 18.32 6.33 35.96
CA GLN A 282 18.21 5.16 36.83
C GLN A 282 19.44 4.25 36.70
N VAL A 283 19.90 3.97 35.47
CA VAL A 283 21.15 3.23 35.26
C VAL A 283 22.34 3.95 35.91
N ARG A 284 22.44 5.28 35.77
CA ARG A 284 23.54 6.08 36.33
C ARG A 284 23.59 5.99 37.87
N VAL A 285 22.44 5.96 38.54
CA VAL A 285 22.36 5.86 40.01
C VAL A 285 22.33 4.42 40.53
N GLY A 286 22.42 3.41 39.66
CA GLY A 286 22.40 1.99 40.05
C GLY A 286 21.01 1.44 40.38
N VAL A 287 19.95 2.10 39.95
CA VAL A 287 18.55 1.65 40.08
C VAL A 287 18.14 0.88 38.82
N ARG A 288 17.28 -0.14 38.99
CA ARG A 288 16.72 -0.89 37.83
C ARG A 288 15.93 0.08 36.93
N PRO A 289 16.30 0.21 35.65
CA PRO A 289 15.66 1.19 34.78
C PRO A 289 14.27 0.76 34.35
N TYR A 290 13.40 1.74 34.08
CA TYR A 290 12.05 1.56 33.57
C TYR A 290 12.07 0.93 32.16
N TYR A 291 12.97 1.40 31.29
CA TYR A 291 13.26 0.80 29.99
C TYR A 291 14.65 0.17 29.97
N ASP A 292 14.80 -0.98 29.32
CA ASP A 292 16.11 -1.58 29.07
C ASP A 292 16.77 -0.94 27.84
N LEU A 293 17.51 0.14 28.08
CA LEU A 293 18.18 0.88 27.01
C LEU A 293 19.29 0.07 26.32
N LYS A 294 19.77 -1.03 26.91
CA LYS A 294 20.73 -1.93 26.24
C LYS A 294 20.16 -2.54 24.98
N ASN A 295 18.83 -2.73 24.95
CA ASN A 295 18.13 -3.23 23.78
C ASN A 295 18.16 -2.27 22.60
N LEU A 296 18.58 -1.01 22.77
CA LEU A 296 18.73 -0.06 21.66
C LEU A 296 19.99 -0.30 20.82
N SER A 297 20.94 -1.12 21.31
CA SER A 297 22.23 -1.25 20.65
C SER A 297 22.13 -1.83 19.24
N LYS A 298 22.68 -1.11 18.26
CA LYS A 298 22.62 -1.45 16.82
C LYS A 298 21.21 -1.62 16.27
N ARG A 299 20.19 -1.07 16.96
CA ARG A 299 18.83 -1.04 16.44
C ARG A 299 18.51 0.34 15.88
N PRO A 300 17.67 0.41 14.84
CA PRO A 300 17.18 1.68 14.34
C PRO A 300 16.30 2.33 15.40
N VAL A 301 16.44 3.63 15.57
CA VAL A 301 15.59 4.42 16.46
C VAL A 301 14.92 5.52 15.66
N ILE A 302 13.60 5.61 15.81
CA ILE A 302 12.78 6.67 15.23
C ILE A 302 12.23 7.50 16.39
N ILE A 303 12.58 8.78 16.45
CA ILE A 303 11.97 9.73 17.39
C ILE A 303 10.86 10.45 16.65
N ALA A 304 9.63 10.41 17.16
CA ALA A 304 8.48 11.02 16.51
C ALA A 304 7.51 11.65 17.52
N GLY A 305 6.73 12.63 17.06
CA GLY A 305 5.61 13.17 17.81
C GLY A 305 4.56 12.08 18.06
N GLY A 306 3.97 12.04 19.26
CA GLY A 306 2.82 11.18 19.56
C GLY A 306 1.48 11.93 19.50
N LEU A 307 1.53 13.26 19.41
CA LEU A 307 0.36 14.14 19.45
C LEU A 307 -0.05 14.63 18.07
N ALA A 308 -1.35 14.87 17.91
CA ALA A 308 -1.98 15.26 16.64
C ALA A 308 -1.38 16.54 16.03
N GLU A 309 -0.89 17.47 16.86
CA GLU A 309 -0.27 18.71 16.41
C GLU A 309 1.08 18.49 15.71
N VAL A 310 1.78 17.40 16.06
CA VAL A 310 3.16 17.13 15.66
C VAL A 310 3.22 16.00 14.65
N ASP A 311 2.51 14.92 14.97
CA ASP A 311 2.31 13.77 14.13
C ASP A 311 0.83 13.78 13.70
N PRO A 312 0.54 14.12 12.42
CA PRO A 312 -0.82 14.22 11.96
C PRO A 312 -1.55 12.90 12.19
N ILE A 313 -2.69 12.96 12.89
CA ILE A 313 -3.61 11.81 12.95
C ILE A 313 -4.04 11.50 11.53
N ILE A 314 -3.74 10.30 11.08
CA ILE A 314 -4.07 9.80 9.75
C ILE A 314 -5.24 8.82 9.85
N ASP A 315 -6.17 8.93 8.92
CA ASP A 315 -7.17 7.89 8.74
C ASP A 315 -6.50 6.67 8.09
N SER A 316 -6.70 5.50 8.70
CA SER A 316 -6.23 4.21 8.17
C SER A 316 -7.42 3.26 8.02
N PRO A 317 -7.27 2.14 7.26
CA PRO A 317 -8.32 1.12 7.17
C PRO A 317 -8.76 0.54 8.52
N ILE A 318 -7.94 0.68 9.58
CA ILE A 318 -8.20 0.19 10.94
C ILE A 318 -8.48 1.32 11.95
N GLY A 319 -8.92 2.48 11.45
CA GLY A 319 -9.22 3.67 12.25
C GLY A 319 -8.11 4.71 12.26
N GLN A 320 -8.22 5.69 13.14
CA GLN A 320 -7.22 6.76 13.28
C GLN A 320 -5.92 6.22 13.89
N ARG A 321 -4.79 6.54 13.26
CA ARG A 321 -3.45 6.09 13.67
C ARG A 321 -2.46 7.25 13.57
N SER A 322 -1.30 7.11 14.20
CA SER A 322 -0.20 8.07 14.03
C SER A 322 0.60 7.76 12.77
N LEU A 323 1.22 8.77 12.16
CA LEU A 323 2.10 8.57 11.02
C LEU A 323 3.33 7.75 11.40
N ALA A 324 3.84 7.93 12.61
CA ALA A 324 4.95 7.14 13.12
C ALA A 324 4.61 5.63 13.12
N GLU A 325 3.36 5.26 13.45
CA GLU A 325 2.91 3.87 13.37
C GLU A 325 2.89 3.37 11.92
N ALA A 326 2.40 4.18 10.97
CA ALA A 326 2.44 3.83 9.55
C ALA A 326 3.86 3.62 9.04
N VAL A 327 4.80 4.47 9.47
CA VAL A 327 6.24 4.38 9.15
C VAL A 327 6.83 3.07 9.64
N VAL A 328 6.60 2.71 10.91
CA VAL A 328 7.07 1.43 11.46
C VAL A 328 6.42 0.26 10.74
N ARG A 329 5.11 0.30 10.47
CA ARG A 329 4.42 -0.78 9.74
C ARG A 329 4.99 -0.97 8.33
N ALA A 330 5.26 0.13 7.62
CA ALA A 330 5.93 0.06 6.32
C ALA A 330 7.35 -0.50 6.44
N TRP A 331 8.13 -0.08 7.45
CA TRP A 331 9.45 -0.65 7.73
C TRP A 331 9.41 -2.15 7.96
N THR A 332 8.49 -2.62 8.81
CA THR A 332 8.29 -4.04 9.10
C THR A 332 7.85 -4.82 7.85
N GLY A 333 7.02 -4.20 7.01
CA GLY A 333 6.67 -4.75 5.70
C GLY A 333 7.89 -4.89 4.78
N LEU A 334 8.80 -3.91 4.81
CA LEU A 334 10.06 -4.00 4.04
C LEU A 334 10.99 -5.07 4.60
N SER A 335 11.18 -5.16 5.91
CA SER A 335 12.14 -6.11 6.53
C SER A 335 11.77 -7.58 6.35
N ARG A 336 10.48 -7.90 6.22
CA ARG A 336 10.01 -9.26 5.96
C ARG A 336 10.10 -9.68 4.49
N GLY A 337 10.42 -8.74 3.62
CA GLY A 337 10.27 -8.91 2.20
C GLY A 337 8.90 -8.39 1.75
N PRO A 338 8.86 -7.79 0.55
CA PRO A 338 7.68 -7.08 0.09
C PRO A 338 6.49 -8.00 -0.08
N ALA A 339 5.34 -7.57 0.44
CA ALA A 339 4.06 -8.11 0.00
C ALA A 339 4.00 -7.92 -1.54
N PRO A 340 3.81 -9.00 -2.32
CA PRO A 340 3.85 -8.91 -3.78
C PRO A 340 2.78 -7.93 -4.27
N VAL A 341 3.21 -6.74 -4.72
CA VAL A 341 2.36 -5.77 -5.42
C VAL A 341 2.24 -6.23 -6.86
N LEU A 342 1.40 -7.24 -7.11
CA LEU A 342 1.22 -7.77 -8.45
C LEU A 342 0.06 -7.09 -9.16
N HIS A 343 0.40 -6.52 -10.32
CA HIS A 343 -0.56 -6.47 -11.42
C HIS A 343 -0.71 -7.92 -11.90
N PRO A 344 -1.92 -8.42 -12.18
CA PRO A 344 -2.05 -9.67 -12.91
C PRO A 344 -1.24 -9.51 -14.20
N PRO A 345 -0.28 -10.41 -14.48
CA PRO A 345 0.57 -10.24 -15.64
C PRO A 345 -0.33 -10.19 -16.89
N SER A 346 -0.03 -9.30 -17.83
CA SER A 346 -0.89 -9.00 -18.98
C SER A 346 -1.31 -10.26 -19.76
N TRP A 347 -0.47 -11.31 -19.75
CA TRP A 347 -0.80 -12.59 -20.35
C TRP A 347 -1.97 -13.32 -19.67
N VAL A 348 -2.17 -13.19 -18.34
CA VAL A 348 -3.33 -13.79 -17.64
C VAL A 348 -4.63 -13.12 -18.09
N ILE A 349 -4.59 -11.79 -18.24
CA ILE A 349 -5.70 -11.02 -18.80
C ILE A 349 -5.99 -11.48 -20.23
N VAL A 350 -4.96 -11.58 -21.07
CA VAL A 350 -5.09 -12.01 -22.47
C VAL A 350 -5.59 -13.45 -22.56
N LEU A 351 -5.08 -14.36 -21.72
CA LEU A 351 -5.51 -15.75 -21.69
C LEU A 351 -6.99 -15.84 -21.31
N ALA A 352 -7.44 -15.11 -20.28
CA ALA A 352 -8.83 -15.06 -19.87
C ALA A 352 -9.74 -14.59 -21.02
N LEU A 353 -9.34 -13.51 -21.72
CA LEU A 353 -10.04 -13.01 -22.91
C LEU A 353 -10.06 -14.03 -24.06
N LEU A 354 -8.96 -14.72 -24.31
CA LEU A 354 -8.86 -15.76 -25.35
C LEU A 354 -9.73 -16.97 -25.03
N THR A 355 -9.73 -17.46 -23.78
CA THR A 355 -10.61 -18.55 -23.36
C THR A 355 -12.08 -18.16 -23.49
N ALA A 356 -12.46 -16.95 -23.07
CA ALA A 356 -13.82 -16.45 -23.25
C ALA A 356 -14.22 -16.40 -24.73
N SER A 357 -13.29 -15.98 -25.60
CA SER A 357 -13.50 -15.92 -27.05
C SER A 357 -13.66 -17.30 -27.68
N LEU A 358 -12.79 -18.26 -27.33
CA LEU A 358 -12.83 -19.64 -27.86
C LEU A 358 -14.11 -20.37 -27.44
N LEU A 359 -14.53 -20.22 -26.19
CA LEU A 359 -15.79 -20.79 -25.69
C LEU A 359 -17.00 -20.19 -26.43
N GLY A 360 -16.98 -18.88 -26.71
CA GLY A 360 -18.01 -18.21 -27.51
C GLY A 360 -18.10 -18.74 -28.95
N LEU A 361 -16.95 -19.06 -29.56
CA LEU A 361 -16.90 -19.61 -30.92
C LEU A 361 -17.39 -21.07 -31.02
N SER A 362 -17.18 -21.89 -29.98
CA SER A 362 -17.61 -23.30 -29.99
C SER A 362 -19.13 -23.52 -29.90
N SER A 363 -19.94 -22.48 -29.68
CA SER A 363 -21.39 -22.61 -29.41
C SER A 363 -22.30 -22.67 -30.66
N GLY A 364 -21.76 -22.91 -31.86
CA GLY A 364 -22.56 -23.10 -33.09
C GLY A 364 -23.28 -21.86 -33.61
N HIS A 365 -24.39 -22.00 -34.36
CA HIS A 365 -25.08 -20.91 -35.10
C HIS A 365 -25.58 -19.72 -34.24
N ARG A 366 -25.60 -19.84 -32.90
CA ARG A 366 -25.85 -18.73 -31.95
C ARG A 366 -24.57 -18.03 -31.47
N GLY A 367 -23.41 -18.44 -31.95
CA GLY A 367 -22.08 -18.05 -31.46
C GLY A 367 -21.80 -16.56 -31.53
N ARG A 368 -22.39 -15.82 -32.49
CA ARG A 368 -22.24 -14.35 -32.55
C ARG A 368 -22.87 -13.64 -31.33
N VAL A 369 -24.01 -14.11 -30.85
CA VAL A 369 -24.69 -13.52 -29.69
C VAL A 369 -23.97 -13.92 -28.41
N CYS A 370 -23.59 -15.20 -28.27
CA CYS A 370 -22.80 -15.67 -27.12
C CYS A 370 -21.42 -14.99 -27.02
N LEU A 371 -20.77 -14.68 -28.14
CA LEU A 371 -19.46 -14.05 -28.16
C LEU A 371 -19.54 -12.57 -27.73
N LEU A 372 -20.57 -11.84 -28.16
CA LEU A 372 -20.82 -10.47 -27.69
C LEU A 372 -21.18 -10.45 -26.20
N GLU A 373 -22.03 -11.37 -25.73
CA GLU A 373 -22.38 -11.50 -24.31
C GLU A 373 -21.13 -11.86 -23.47
N GLY A 374 -20.30 -12.77 -23.96
CA GLY A 374 -19.04 -13.18 -23.30
C GLY A 374 -18.00 -12.06 -23.25
N LEU A 375 -17.80 -11.33 -24.35
CA LEU A 375 -16.89 -10.16 -24.38
C LEU A 375 -17.39 -9.03 -23.48
N ALA A 376 -18.70 -8.74 -23.50
CA ALA A 376 -19.27 -7.73 -22.62
C ALA A 376 -19.10 -8.12 -21.15
N PHE A 377 -19.33 -9.39 -20.81
CA PHE A 377 -19.14 -9.89 -19.45
C PHE A 377 -17.68 -9.87 -19.02
N ALA A 378 -16.76 -10.36 -19.86
CA ALA A 378 -15.33 -10.29 -19.59
C ALA A 378 -14.85 -8.84 -19.43
N GLY A 379 -15.36 -7.93 -20.27
CA GLY A 379 -15.10 -6.49 -20.17
C GLY A 379 -15.63 -5.87 -18.87
N ILE A 380 -16.83 -6.24 -18.43
CA ILE A 380 -17.40 -5.79 -17.15
C ILE A 380 -16.59 -6.32 -15.97
N VAL A 381 -16.25 -7.61 -15.96
CA VAL A 381 -15.49 -8.19 -14.84
C VAL A 381 -14.06 -7.68 -14.83
N MET A 382 -13.44 -7.46 -15.99
CA MET A 382 -12.15 -6.79 -16.08
C MET A 382 -12.22 -5.33 -15.63
N GLY A 383 -13.25 -4.59 -16.04
CA GLY A 383 -13.46 -3.20 -15.64
C GLY A 383 -13.68 -3.09 -14.13
N ALA A 384 -14.51 -3.97 -13.56
CA ALA A 384 -14.76 -4.06 -12.13
C ALA A 384 -13.50 -4.51 -11.37
N GLY A 385 -12.75 -5.49 -11.89
CA GLY A 385 -11.48 -5.94 -11.31
C GLY A 385 -10.39 -4.88 -11.36
N TRP A 386 -10.31 -4.11 -12.43
CA TRP A 386 -9.40 -2.97 -12.55
C TRP A 386 -9.78 -1.83 -11.60
N MET A 387 -11.08 -1.54 -11.47
CA MET A 387 -11.58 -0.55 -10.51
C MET A 387 -11.32 -0.98 -9.07
N ALA A 388 -11.61 -2.23 -8.71
CA ALA A 388 -11.36 -2.79 -7.39
C ALA A 388 -9.86 -2.80 -7.04
N ALA A 389 -9.00 -3.17 -8.00
CA ALA A 389 -7.55 -3.11 -7.84
C ALA A 389 -7.03 -1.68 -7.62
N LYS A 390 -7.76 -0.67 -8.12
CA LYS A 390 -7.46 0.74 -7.89
C LYS A 390 -7.87 1.23 -6.51
N THR A 391 -8.95 0.69 -5.93
CA THR A 391 -9.57 1.21 -4.70
C THR A 391 -9.17 0.46 -3.43
N GLU A 392 -8.98 -0.87 -3.48
CA GLU A 392 -8.77 -1.68 -2.26
C GLU A 392 -7.36 -2.28 -2.13
N GLY A 393 -6.49 -2.00 -3.08
CA GLY A 393 -5.17 -2.64 -3.15
C GLY A 393 -5.22 -4.00 -3.86
N TYR A 394 -4.04 -4.45 -4.31
CA TYR A 394 -3.86 -5.39 -5.41
C TYR A 394 -4.15 -6.87 -5.11
N SER A 395 -4.67 -7.22 -3.93
CA SER A 395 -5.00 -8.61 -3.56
C SER A 395 -6.25 -9.17 -4.28
N GLY A 396 -7.13 -8.30 -4.81
CA GLY A 396 -8.38 -8.72 -5.43
C GLY A 396 -8.30 -9.06 -6.94
N ALA A 397 -7.26 -8.62 -7.65
CA ALA A 397 -7.24 -8.66 -9.11
C ALA A 397 -7.17 -10.09 -9.69
N LEU A 398 -6.30 -10.94 -9.14
CA LEU A 398 -6.18 -12.33 -9.56
C LEU A 398 -7.43 -13.17 -9.16
N PRO A 399 -7.93 -13.09 -7.92
CA PRO A 399 -9.19 -13.73 -7.57
C PRO A 399 -10.37 -13.28 -8.45
N LEU A 400 -10.48 -11.99 -8.77
CA LEU A 400 -11.52 -11.48 -9.67
C LEU A 400 -11.37 -12.00 -11.10
N ALA A 401 -10.14 -12.11 -11.62
CA ALA A 401 -9.88 -12.71 -12.93
C ALA A 401 -10.29 -14.20 -12.96
N VAL A 402 -9.98 -14.96 -11.91
CA VAL A 402 -10.40 -16.36 -11.80
C VAL A 402 -11.91 -16.48 -11.64
N GLY A 403 -12.53 -15.60 -10.84
CA GLY A 403 -13.98 -15.50 -10.72
C GLY A 403 -14.66 -15.21 -12.06
N ALA A 404 -14.09 -14.30 -12.86
CA ALA A 404 -14.53 -14.01 -14.23
C ALA A 404 -14.47 -15.25 -15.12
N LEU A 405 -13.35 -15.97 -15.08
CA LEU A 405 -13.13 -17.19 -15.84
C LEU A 405 -14.17 -18.25 -15.47
N VAL A 406 -14.44 -18.44 -14.18
CA VAL A 406 -15.43 -19.42 -13.71
C VAL A 406 -16.85 -19.02 -14.12
N ALA A 407 -17.21 -17.75 -13.98
CA ALA A 407 -18.52 -17.26 -14.42
C ALA A 407 -18.73 -17.44 -15.93
N THR A 408 -17.72 -17.12 -16.73
CA THR A 408 -17.76 -17.30 -18.20
C THR A 408 -17.84 -18.77 -18.61
N LEU A 409 -17.19 -19.68 -17.86
CA LEU A 409 -17.28 -21.13 -18.09
C LEU A 409 -18.66 -21.71 -17.71
N LEU A 410 -19.30 -21.19 -16.66
CA LEU A 410 -20.56 -21.74 -16.12
C LEU A 410 -21.82 -21.18 -16.78
N ALA A 411 -21.81 -19.91 -17.19
CA ALA A 411 -22.99 -19.25 -17.77
C ALA A 411 -23.63 -20.04 -18.94
N PRO A 412 -22.88 -20.59 -19.93
CA PRO A 412 -23.47 -21.35 -21.02
C PRO A 412 -24.12 -22.66 -20.57
N ARG A 413 -23.52 -23.33 -19.58
CA ARG A 413 -24.02 -24.61 -19.04
C ARG A 413 -25.28 -24.41 -18.20
N LEU A 414 -25.30 -23.38 -17.34
CA LEU A 414 -26.48 -23.01 -16.55
C LEU A 414 -27.64 -22.63 -17.46
N ARG A 415 -27.37 -21.83 -18.50
CA ARG A 415 -28.38 -21.47 -19.50
C ARG A 415 -28.93 -22.69 -20.23
N HIS A 416 -28.08 -23.59 -20.69
CA HIS A 416 -28.53 -24.82 -21.36
C HIS A 416 -29.36 -25.70 -20.42
N TRP A 417 -28.92 -25.85 -19.17
CA TRP A 417 -29.65 -26.59 -18.15
C TRP A 417 -31.05 -26.00 -17.93
N MET A 418 -31.16 -24.69 -17.68
CA MET A 418 -32.44 -24.00 -17.50
C MET A 418 -33.37 -24.05 -18.73
N GLU A 419 -32.81 -23.92 -19.93
CA GLU A 419 -33.58 -24.04 -21.18
C GLU A 419 -34.09 -25.49 -21.37
N SER A 420 -33.33 -26.50 -20.92
CA SER A 420 -33.72 -27.92 -21.02
C SER A 420 -34.69 -28.39 -19.94
N SER A 421 -34.63 -27.82 -18.73
CA SER A 421 -35.49 -28.19 -17.61
C SER A 421 -36.89 -27.55 -17.66
N HIS A 422 -37.11 -26.53 -18.51
CA HIS A 422 -38.44 -26.00 -18.81
C HIS A 422 -39.16 -26.70 -19.98
N VAL A 423 -38.49 -27.63 -20.67
CA VAL A 423 -39.08 -28.43 -21.77
C VAL A 423 -39.64 -29.77 -21.25
N ARG A 424 -39.43 -30.09 -19.98
CA ARG A 424 -40.19 -31.11 -19.24
C ARG A 424 -41.10 -30.43 -18.24
#